data_AF-A0A2S8BHW9-F1
#
_entry.id   AF-A0A2S8BHW9-F1
#
_cell.length_a   1.000
_cell.length_b   1.000
_cell.length_c   1.000
_cell.angle_alpha   90.00
_cell.angle_beta   90.00
_cell.angle_gamma   90.00
#
_symmetry.space_group_name_H-M   'P 1'
#
loop_
_entity.id
_entity.type
_entity.pdbx_description
1 polymer ?
#
loop_
_entity_poly.entity_id
_entity_poly.type
_entity_poly.pdbx_seq_one_letter_code
_entity_poly.pdbx_strand_id
1 'polypeptide(L)' 'MGRSAKITAELGRMYVHNGVVVVELLPESPEDTTAAAAFRVVHDHVTSIFRHDDLSSALTATELTEADRVD' A
#
# COMPACT_ATOMS: atom_id res chain seq x y z
N MET A 1 -1.29 11.24 21.09
CA MET A 1 0.03 11.34 20.43
C MET A 1 0.07 10.26 19.35
N GLY A 2 -0.30 10.56 18.11
CA GLY A 2 -0.23 9.58 17.02
C GLY A 2 1.22 9.38 16.61
N ARG A 3 1.73 8.15 16.63
CA ARG A 3 3.06 7.85 16.07
C ARG A 3 2.98 8.08 14.55
N SER A 4 3.77 9.02 14.04
CA SER A 4 3.98 9.15 12.61
C SER A 4 4.87 7.98 12.17
N ALA A 5 4.37 7.12 11.29
CA ALA A 5 5.17 6.09 10.66
C ALA A 5 5.76 6.70 9.38
N LYS A 6 7.06 7.00 9.41
CA LYS A 6 7.79 7.40 8.19
C LYS A 6 8.08 6.13 7.39
N ILE A 7 7.54 6.05 6.18
CA ILE A 7 7.87 5.02 5.20
C ILE A 7 8.77 5.71 4.17
N THR A 8 10.03 5.31 4.11
CA THR A 8 10.92 5.62 2.99
C THR A 8 11.07 4.30 2.25
N ALA A 9 10.61 4.28 1.02
CA ALA A 9 10.72 3.16 0.09
C ALA A 9 10.44 3.70 -1.31
N GLU A 10 11.05 3.11 -2.33
CA GLU A 10 10.61 3.33 -3.70
C GLU A 10 9.23 2.70 -3.90
N LEU A 11 8.34 3.41 -4.58
CA LEU A 11 6.99 2.91 -4.86
C LEU A 11 7.00 2.17 -6.19
N GLY A 12 6.48 0.94 -6.16
CA GLY A 12 6.28 0.12 -7.35
C GLY A 12 4.89 0.36 -7.94
N ARG A 13 4.13 -0.72 -8.08
CA ARG A 13 2.75 -0.67 -8.61
C ARG A 13 1.79 -0.04 -7.61
N MET A 14 0.78 0.66 -8.12
CA MET A 14 -0.29 1.27 -7.34
C MET A 14 -1.66 0.81 -7.84
N TYR A 15 -2.58 0.58 -6.91
CA TYR A 15 -3.93 0.07 -7.15
C TYR A 15 -4.93 0.94 -6.40
N VAL A 16 -6.05 1.30 -7.03
CA VAL A 16 -7.06 2.18 -6.43
C VAL A 16 -8.46 1.69 -6.72
N HIS A 17 -9.25 1.45 -5.67
CA HIS A 17 -10.66 1.12 -5.79
C HIS A 17 -11.43 1.50 -4.52
N ASN A 18 -12.62 2.08 -4.66
CA ASN A 18 -13.55 2.39 -3.55
C ASN A 18 -12.91 3.08 -2.32
N GLY A 19 -12.03 4.06 -2.55
CA GLY A 19 -11.35 4.77 -1.46
C GLY A 19 -10.30 3.93 -0.72
N VAL A 20 -9.84 2.84 -1.32
CA VAL A 20 -8.64 2.11 -0.91
C VAL A 20 -7.56 2.34 -1.94
N VAL A 21 -6.35 2.64 -1.46
CA VAL A 21 -5.15 2.74 -2.28
C VAL A 21 -4.17 1.70 -1.77
N VAL A 22 -3.71 0.79 -2.62
CA VAL A 22 -2.62 -0.14 -2.29
C VAL A 22 -1.39 0.24 -3.11
N VAL A 23 -0.25 0.33 -2.45
CA VAL A 23 1.05 0.55 -3.09
C VAL A 23 2.00 -0.59 -2.75
N GLU A 24 2.73 -1.04 -3.75
CA GLU A 24 3.91 -1.88 -3.58
C GLU A 24 5.08 -1.02 -3.10
N LEU A 25 5.75 -1.48 -2.05
CA LEU A 25 6.97 -0.89 -1.51
C LEU A 25 8.14 -1.72 -1.98
N LEU A 26 8.93 -1.16 -2.88
CA LEU A 26 10.13 -1.82 -3.40
C LEU A 26 11.23 -1.79 -2.32
N PRO A 27 11.97 -2.89 -2.18
CA PRO A 27 13.09 -2.96 -1.25
C PRO A 27 14.20 -1.98 -1.66
N GLU A 28 14.77 -1.26 -0.70
CA GLU A 28 15.88 -0.32 -0.97
C GLU A 28 17.23 -1.08 -1.06
N SER A 29 17.32 -2.24 -0.42
CA SER A 29 18.49 -3.13 -0.44
C SER A 29 18.08 -4.59 -0.71
N PRO A 30 18.96 -5.45 -1.26
CA PRO A 30 18.65 -6.84 -1.56
C PRO A 30 18.38 -7.73 -0.33
N GLU A 31 18.68 -7.21 0.87
CA GLU A 31 18.35 -7.82 2.16
C GLU A 31 16.95 -7.43 2.67
N ASP A 32 16.32 -6.42 2.06
CA ASP A 32 14.95 -6.01 2.38
C ASP A 32 13.95 -6.85 1.58
N THR A 33 12.83 -7.16 2.21
CA THR A 33 11.71 -7.84 1.55
C THR A 33 10.79 -6.80 0.92
N THR A 34 10.33 -7.07 -0.31
CA THR A 34 9.22 -6.32 -0.91
C THR A 34 8.03 -6.31 0.05
N ALA A 35 7.42 -5.15 0.28
CA ALA A 35 6.26 -5.02 1.15
C ALA A 35 5.11 -4.32 0.42
N ALA A 36 3.97 -4.15 1.08
CA ALA A 36 2.89 -3.32 0.57
C ALA A 36 2.21 -2.51 1.67
N ALA A 37 1.64 -1.37 1.29
CA ALA A 37 0.83 -0.55 2.18
C ALA A 37 -0.53 -0.28 1.57
N ALA A 38 -1.58 -0.52 2.36
CA ALA A 38 -2.96 -0.20 2.05
C ALA A 38 -3.41 1.04 2.84
N PHE A 39 -3.92 2.04 2.13
CA PHE A 39 -4.42 3.29 2.68
C PHE A 39 -5.94 3.32 2.53
N ARG A 40 -6.65 3.63 3.62
CA ARG A 40 -8.06 3.97 3.56
C ARG A 40 -8.20 5.47 3.42
N VAL A 41 -8.88 5.91 2.37
CA VAL A 41 -9.11 7.32 2.05
C VAL A 41 -10.60 7.62 2.16
N VAL A 42 -10.94 8.64 2.95
CA VAL A 42 -12.32 9.13 3.10
C VAL A 42 -12.28 10.65 2.97
N HIS A 43 -13.12 11.21 2.10
CA HIS A 43 -13.14 12.65 1.80
C HIS A 43 -11.74 13.22 1.52
N ASP A 44 -10.97 12.58 0.64
CA ASP A 44 -9.60 13.00 0.27
C ASP A 44 -8.56 12.97 1.40
N HIS A 45 -8.88 12.34 2.54
CA HIS A 45 -7.97 12.18 3.67
C HIS A 45 -7.68 10.71 3.95
N VAL A 46 -6.40 10.39 4.15
CA VAL A 46 -5.99 9.07 4.67
C VAL A 46 -6.44 8.95 6.13
N THR A 47 -7.33 8.01 6.41
CA THR A 47 -7.86 7.75 7.76
C THR A 47 -7.19 6.56 8.44
N SER A 48 -6.59 5.64 7.68
CA SER A 48 -5.90 4.45 8.20
C SER A 48 -4.86 3.94 7.22
N ILE A 49 -3.83 3.29 7.75
CA ILE A 49 -2.74 2.68 6.98
C ILE A 49 -2.49 1.28 7.53
N PHE A 50 -2.46 0.29 6.65
CA PHE A 50 -2.15 -1.11 6.97
C PHE A 50 -0.94 -1.55 6.17
N ARG A 51 0.02 -2.19 6.83
CA ARG A 51 1.21 -2.76 6.18
C ARG A 51 1.03 -4.26 6.01
N HIS A 52 1.46 -4.76 4.86
CA HIS A 52 1.46 -6.17 4.51
C HIS A 52 2.87 -6.58 4.08
N ASP A 53 3.19 -7.85 4.32
CA ASP A 53 4.50 -8.41 4.00
C ASP A 53 4.74 -8.53 2.49
N ASP A 54 3.69 -8.48 1.68
CA ASP A 54 3.78 -8.51 0.21
C ASP A 54 2.52 -7.92 -0.45
N LEU A 55 2.62 -7.67 -1.75
CA LEU A 55 1.53 -7.07 -2.55
C LEU A 55 0.30 -7.97 -2.65
N SER A 56 0.48 -9.28 -2.84
CA SER A 56 -0.65 -10.22 -2.98
C SER A 56 -1.48 -10.28 -1.70
N SER A 57 -0.81 -10.27 -0.55
CA SER A 57 -1.46 -10.20 0.76
C SER A 57 -2.27 -8.92 0.93
N ALA A 58 -1.73 -7.77 0.49
CA ALA A 58 -2.46 -6.50 0.54
C ALA A 58 -3.70 -6.52 -0.36
N LEU A 59 -3.55 -6.92 -1.63
CA LEU A 59 -4.65 -6.98 -2.60
C LEU A 59 -5.79 -7.88 -2.10
N THR A 60 -5.45 -9.06 -1.59
CA THR A 60 -6.43 -9.99 -1.01
C THR A 60 -7.17 -9.38 0.19
N ALA A 61 -6.45 -8.70 1.09
CA ALA A 61 -7.05 -8.09 2.27
C ALA A 61 -7.97 -6.90 1.94
N THR A 62 -7.79 -6.28 0.78
CA THR A 62 -8.56 -5.12 0.32
C THR A 62 -9.54 -5.42 -0.80
N GLU A 63 -9.66 -6.69 -1.21
CA GLU A 63 -10.47 -7.13 -2.36
C GLU A 63 -10.12 -6.43 -3.68
N LEU A 64 -8.88 -5.95 -3.80
CA LEU A 64 -8.34 -5.31 -5.00
C LEU A 64 -7.76 -6.37 -5.94
N THR A 65 -7.78 -6.07 -7.23
CA THR A 65 -7.27 -6.98 -8.26
C THR A 65 -6.31 -6.25 -9.20
N GLU A 66 -5.65 -7.01 -10.09
CA GLU A 66 -4.81 -6.42 -11.13
C GLU A 66 -5.55 -5.47 -12.08
N ALA A 67 -6.89 -5.57 -12.16
CA ALA A 67 -7.70 -4.65 -12.97
C ALA A 67 -7.81 -3.24 -12.35
N ASP A 68 -7.55 -3.11 -11.06
CA ASP A 68 -7.62 -1.84 -10.32
C ASP A 68 -6.30 -1.07 -10.33
N ARG A 69 -5.33 -1.56 -11.11
CA ARG A 69 -4.02 -0.95 -11.26
C ARG A 69 -4.13 0.43 -11.91
N VAL A 70 -3.31 1.35 -11.41
CA VAL A 70 -3.10 2.68 -11.99
C VAL A 70 -1.80 2.66 -12.79
N ASP A 71 -1.87 2.99 -14.08
CA ASP A 71 -0.72 3.19 -14.99
C ASP A 71 -0.67 4.65 -15.49
#